data_AF-A0A1G6ESN0-F1
#
_entry.id   AF-A0A1G6ESN0-F1
#
_cell.length_a   1.000
_cell.length_b   1.000
_cell.length_c   1.000
_cell.angle_alpha   90.00
_cell.angle_beta   90.00
_cell.angle_gamma   90.00
#
_symmetry.space_group_name_H-M   'P 1'
#
loop_
_entity.id
_entity.type
_entity.pdbx_description
1 polymer ?
#
loop_
_entity_poly.entity_id
_entity_poly.type
_entity_poly.pdbx_seq_one_letter_code
_entity_poly.pdbx_strand_id
1 'polypeptide(L)'
;MSSTSMSSATTGPHDQGRRLILVVVALGLALLFVGSIIYRLQNPSLTMQARTSQSTMAMNEIADMMARLDNEPNHLPTLMALGDQFMRLGSWERAAVFWRRSLAVDPTEDRAMNGLGVAYYNMDQYSESAEQFERIVDINPDNYRAHFNLGMLNKYYLDNPEQGRFHFERVLEIGPQDEVLVERVTEELASPAPGGGVPE
;
A
#
# COMPACT_ATOMS: atom_id res chain seq x y z
N MET A 1 39.86 23.83 -67.19
CA MET A 1 39.17 24.62 -66.15
C MET A 1 38.90 23.72 -64.97
N SER A 2 39.44 24.11 -63.80
CA SER A 2 38.97 23.82 -62.42
C SER A 2 38.73 22.35 -62.02
N SER A 3 39.68 21.67 -61.37
CA SER A 3 39.87 21.57 -59.91
C SER A 3 38.79 20.77 -59.15
N THR A 4 39.14 19.57 -58.69
CA THR A 4 38.52 18.98 -57.50
C THR A 4 39.60 18.28 -56.68
N SER A 5 40.04 18.95 -55.63
CA SER A 5 40.96 18.44 -54.62
C SER A 5 40.22 17.49 -53.67
N MET A 6 40.49 16.19 -53.77
CA MET A 6 40.16 15.25 -52.68
C MET A 6 41.22 15.39 -51.60
N SER A 7 40.88 16.14 -50.55
CA SER A 7 41.64 16.20 -49.30
C SER A 7 41.47 14.88 -48.57
N SER A 8 42.47 13.99 -48.66
CA SER A 8 42.57 12.84 -47.77
C SER A 8 43.01 13.34 -46.40
N ALA A 9 42.09 13.42 -45.46
CA ALA A 9 42.39 13.71 -44.07
C ALA A 9 43.26 12.58 -43.49
N THR A 10 44.57 12.81 -43.44
CA THR A 10 45.54 11.98 -42.73
C THR A 10 45.28 12.12 -41.23
N THR A 11 44.58 11.14 -40.66
CA THR A 11 44.43 11.03 -39.20
C THR A 11 45.79 10.77 -38.57
N GLY A 12 46.29 11.70 -37.77
CA GLY A 12 47.60 11.59 -37.11
C GLY A 12 47.66 10.47 -36.07
N PRO A 13 48.87 10.05 -35.66
CA PRO A 13 49.09 8.91 -34.75
C PRO A 13 48.39 9.03 -33.38
N HIS A 14 48.13 10.25 -32.90
CA HIS A 14 47.34 10.50 -31.68
C HIS A 14 45.86 10.11 -31.81
N ASP A 15 45.28 10.16 -33.01
CA ASP A 15 43.86 9.86 -33.24
C ASP A 15 43.61 8.34 -33.30
N GLN A 16 44.62 7.57 -33.75
CA GLN A 16 44.58 6.10 -33.75
C GLN A 16 44.64 5.52 -32.34
N GLY A 17 45.50 6.06 -31.46
CA GLY A 17 45.59 5.62 -30.06
C GLY A 17 44.29 5.83 -29.29
N ARG A 18 43.62 6.99 -29.50
CA ARG A 18 42.32 7.29 -28.87
C ARG A 18 41.21 6.35 -29.35
N ARG A 19 41.15 6.06 -30.66
CA ARG A 19 40.16 5.11 -31.22
C ARG A 19 40.38 3.70 -30.69
N LEU A 20 41.63 3.26 -30.56
CA LEU A 20 41.95 1.95 -30.00
C LEU A 20 41.48 1.83 -28.54
N ILE A 21 41.75 2.85 -27.72
CA ILE A 21 41.28 2.88 -26.32
C ILE A 21 39.75 2.83 -26.25
N LEU A 22 39.05 3.61 -27.09
CA LEU A 22 37.58 3.60 -27.14
C LEU A 22 37.00 2.24 -27.54
N VAL A 23 37.62 1.55 -28.49
CA VAL A 23 37.20 0.20 -28.90
C VAL A 23 37.41 -0.82 -27.78
N VAL A 24 38.54 -0.77 -27.07
CA VAL A 24 38.81 -1.68 -25.94
C VAL A 24 37.84 -1.45 -24.79
N VAL A 25 37.55 -0.19 -24.45
CA VAL A 25 36.56 0.16 -23.42
C VAL A 25 35.16 -0.30 -23.83
N ALA A 26 34.77 -0.08 -25.09
CA ALA A 26 33.46 -0.52 -25.60
C ALA A 26 33.30 -2.05 -25.56
N LEU A 27 34.35 -2.79 -25.93
CA LEU A 27 34.37 -4.25 -25.83
C LEU A 27 34.30 -4.74 -24.37
N GLY A 28 35.02 -4.09 -23.46
CA GLY A 28 34.96 -4.38 -22.02
C GLY A 28 33.56 -4.17 -21.45
N LEU A 29 32.92 -3.05 -21.79
CA LEU A 29 31.54 -2.76 -21.36
C LEU A 29 30.53 -3.75 -21.97
N ALA A 30 30.70 -4.12 -23.24
CA ALA A 30 29.85 -5.13 -23.88
C ALA A 30 29.97 -6.49 -23.19
N LEU A 31 31.18 -6.90 -22.80
CA LEU A 31 31.41 -8.16 -22.07
C LEU A 31 30.77 -8.12 -20.67
N LEU A 32 30.90 -7.01 -19.93
CA LEU A 32 30.25 -6.84 -18.64
C LEU A 32 28.72 -6.86 -18.76
N PHE A 33 28.19 -6.24 -19.81
CA PHE A 33 26.76 -6.21 -20.08
C PHE A 33 26.21 -7.60 -20.41
N VAL A 34 26.86 -8.33 -21.32
CA VAL A 34 26.49 -9.70 -21.69
C VAL A 34 26.64 -10.64 -20.50
N GLY A 35 27.74 -10.53 -19.74
CA GLY A 35 27.96 -11.31 -18.52
C GLY A 35 26.89 -11.05 -17.45
N SER A 36 26.48 -9.80 -17.27
CA SER A 36 25.38 -9.41 -16.36
C SER A 36 24.04 -10.00 -16.81
N ILE A 37 23.73 -9.97 -18.10
CA ILE A 37 22.51 -10.58 -18.65
C ILE A 37 22.52 -12.10 -18.43
N ILE A 38 23.63 -12.77 -18.74
CA ILE A 38 23.76 -14.22 -18.53
C ILE A 38 23.63 -14.57 -17.05
N TYR A 39 24.27 -13.81 -16.17
CA TYR A 39 24.16 -14.00 -14.72
C TYR A 39 22.72 -13.80 -14.22
N ARG A 40 21.99 -12.80 -14.74
CA ARG A 40 20.56 -12.58 -14.41
C ARG A 40 19.66 -13.69 -14.95
N LEU A 41 19.96 -14.24 -16.14
CA LEU A 41 19.22 -15.36 -16.72
C LEU A 41 19.49 -16.68 -15.99
N GLN A 42 20.69 -16.86 -15.43
CA GLN A 42 21.06 -18.04 -14.64
C GLN A 42 20.63 -17.95 -13.16
N ASN A 43 20.45 -16.74 -12.62
CA ASN A 43 19.99 -16.50 -11.24
C ASN A 43 18.65 -15.72 -11.19
N PRO A 44 17.57 -16.21 -11.83
CA PRO A 44 16.33 -15.46 -11.94
C PRO A 44 15.49 -15.37 -10.64
N SER A 45 15.87 -16.03 -9.54
CA SER A 45 14.85 -16.50 -8.60
C SER A 45 15.25 -16.63 -7.12
N LEU A 46 15.07 -15.55 -6.37
CA LEU A 46 14.63 -15.64 -4.96
C LEU A 46 13.40 -14.77 -4.73
N THR A 47 13.37 -13.58 -5.32
CA THR A 47 12.23 -12.64 -5.22
C THR A 47 11.06 -12.98 -6.15
N MET A 48 11.33 -13.40 -7.40
CA MET A 48 10.25 -13.76 -8.34
C MET A 48 9.58 -15.11 -8.03
N GLN A 49 10.34 -16.12 -7.61
CA GLN A 49 9.77 -17.42 -7.22
C GLN A 49 8.94 -17.30 -5.95
N ALA A 50 9.44 -16.60 -4.92
CA ALA A 50 8.68 -16.37 -3.68
C ALA A 50 7.40 -15.58 -3.92
N ARG A 51 7.43 -14.52 -4.74
CA ARG A 51 6.23 -13.74 -5.07
C ARG A 51 5.22 -14.54 -5.88
N THR A 52 5.68 -15.37 -6.82
CA THR A 52 4.81 -16.22 -7.63
C THR A 52 4.22 -17.36 -6.80
N SER A 53 5.01 -18.04 -5.97
CA SER A 53 4.52 -19.11 -5.09
C SER A 53 3.55 -18.57 -4.04
N GLN A 54 3.85 -17.43 -3.42
CA GLN A 54 2.99 -16.78 -2.45
C GLN A 54 1.66 -16.33 -3.06
N SER A 55 1.69 -15.78 -4.28
CA SER A 55 0.48 -15.43 -5.03
C SER A 55 -0.38 -16.66 -5.32
N THR A 56 0.24 -17.76 -5.79
CA THR A 56 -0.48 -19.02 -6.06
C THR A 56 -1.08 -19.63 -4.80
N MET A 57 -0.34 -19.63 -3.68
CA MET A 57 -0.85 -20.11 -2.39
C MET A 57 -2.04 -19.27 -1.92
N ALA A 58 -1.93 -17.94 -1.96
CA ALA A 58 -3.02 -17.04 -1.59
C ALA A 58 -4.27 -17.27 -2.46
N MET A 59 -4.11 -17.51 -3.76
CA MET A 59 -5.24 -17.80 -4.66
C MET A 59 -5.90 -19.16 -4.35
N ASN A 60 -5.11 -20.19 -4.03
CA ASN A 60 -5.65 -21.50 -3.64
C ASN A 60 -6.41 -21.41 -2.31
N GLU A 61 -5.86 -20.69 -1.32
CA GLU A 61 -6.54 -20.44 -0.04
C GLU A 61 -7.87 -19.71 -0.24
N ILE A 62 -7.91 -18.70 -1.11
CA ILE A 62 -9.15 -17.99 -1.45
C ILE A 62 -10.15 -18.94 -2.11
N ALA A 63 -9.71 -19.78 -3.05
CA ALA A 63 -10.59 -20.76 -3.70
C ALA A 63 -11.20 -21.76 -2.69
N ASP A 64 -10.39 -22.29 -1.78
CA ASP A 64 -10.85 -23.21 -0.73
C ASP A 64 -11.86 -22.53 0.21
N MET A 65 -11.61 -21.27 0.60
CA MET A 65 -12.54 -20.50 1.42
C MET A 65 -13.85 -20.20 0.69
N MET A 66 -13.82 -19.89 -0.60
CA MET A 66 -15.01 -19.67 -1.41
C MET A 66 -15.86 -20.96 -1.51
N ALA A 67 -15.22 -22.11 -1.75
CA ALA A 67 -15.91 -23.41 -1.79
C ALA A 67 -16.54 -23.79 -0.43
N ARG A 68 -15.95 -23.37 0.69
CA ARG A 68 -16.59 -23.51 2.01
C ARG A 68 -17.85 -22.66 2.11
N LEU A 69 -17.82 -21.42 1.64
CA LEU A 69 -19.00 -20.55 1.66
C LEU A 69 -20.12 -21.00 0.71
N ASP A 70 -19.82 -21.80 -0.31
CA ASP A 70 -20.86 -22.43 -1.13
C ASP A 70 -21.73 -23.41 -0.31
N ASN A 71 -21.13 -24.06 0.70
CA ASN A 71 -21.82 -24.99 1.61
C ASN A 71 -22.32 -24.30 2.88
N GLU A 72 -21.56 -23.33 3.40
CA GLU A 72 -21.82 -22.61 4.65
C GLU A 72 -21.77 -21.09 4.42
N PRO A 73 -22.80 -20.49 3.79
CA PRO A 73 -22.74 -19.12 3.28
C PRO A 73 -22.61 -18.04 4.36
N ASN A 74 -22.92 -18.37 5.61
CA ASN A 74 -22.86 -17.49 6.77
C ASN A 74 -21.78 -17.90 7.77
N HIS A 75 -20.79 -18.71 7.36
CA HIS A 75 -19.69 -19.10 8.25
C HIS A 75 -18.77 -17.89 8.51
N LEU A 76 -19.04 -17.18 9.61
CA LEU A 76 -18.40 -15.92 9.99
C LEU A 76 -16.85 -15.98 9.94
N PRO A 77 -16.17 -17.00 10.51
CA PRO A 77 -14.71 -17.06 10.44
C PRO A 77 -14.16 -17.09 9.00
N THR A 78 -14.86 -17.78 8.07
CA THR A 78 -14.44 -17.83 6.66
C THR A 78 -14.72 -16.50 5.94
N LEU A 79 -15.84 -15.84 6.24
CA LEU A 79 -16.13 -14.51 5.70
C LEU A 79 -15.04 -13.50 6.14
N MET A 80 -14.69 -13.50 7.42
CA MET A 80 -13.63 -12.63 7.94
C MET A 80 -12.26 -12.95 7.33
N ALA A 81 -11.92 -14.24 7.19
CA ALA A 81 -10.66 -14.65 6.59
C ALA A 81 -10.54 -14.22 5.11
N LEU A 82 -11.62 -14.27 4.34
CA LEU A 82 -11.65 -13.75 2.96
C LEU A 82 -11.51 -12.22 2.93
N GLY A 83 -12.18 -11.52 3.85
CA GLY A 83 -11.99 -10.08 4.05
C GLY A 83 -10.51 -9.75 4.22
N ASP A 84 -9.83 -10.42 5.14
CA ASP A 84 -8.40 -10.23 5.40
C ASP A 84 -7.51 -10.56 4.21
N GLN A 85 -7.80 -11.64 3.47
CA GLN A 85 -7.03 -11.99 2.27
C GLN A 85 -7.15 -10.91 1.20
N PHE A 86 -8.35 -10.42 0.93
CA PHE A 86 -8.54 -9.36 -0.05
C PHE A 86 -7.94 -8.02 0.41
N MET A 87 -7.93 -7.73 1.72
CA MET A 87 -7.16 -6.60 2.25
C MET A 87 -5.66 -6.75 1.96
N ARG A 88 -5.07 -7.92 2.20
CA ARG A 88 -3.64 -8.17 1.90
C ARG A 88 -3.30 -8.05 0.41
N LEU A 89 -4.25 -8.38 -0.46
CA LEU A 89 -4.11 -8.25 -1.91
C LEU A 89 -4.38 -6.82 -2.43
N GLY A 90 -4.78 -5.89 -1.56
CA GLY A 90 -5.18 -4.54 -1.95
C GLY A 90 -6.48 -4.48 -2.75
N SER A 91 -7.29 -5.53 -2.68
CA SER A 91 -8.61 -5.61 -3.36
C SER A 91 -9.71 -5.14 -2.41
N TRP A 92 -9.71 -3.85 -2.10
CA TRP A 92 -10.54 -3.24 -1.05
C TRP A 92 -12.04 -3.43 -1.29
N GLU A 93 -12.50 -3.36 -2.54
CA GLU A 93 -13.90 -3.56 -2.91
C GLU A 93 -14.35 -4.98 -2.58
N ARG A 94 -13.51 -5.97 -2.87
CA ARG A 94 -13.79 -7.38 -2.54
C ARG A 94 -13.74 -7.60 -1.04
N ALA A 95 -12.76 -7.02 -0.35
CA ALA A 95 -12.68 -7.10 1.11
C ALA A 95 -13.95 -6.53 1.75
N ALA A 96 -14.43 -5.37 1.30
CA ALA A 96 -15.65 -4.73 1.78
C ALA A 96 -16.90 -5.61 1.59
N VAL A 97 -16.98 -6.38 0.49
CA VAL A 97 -18.08 -7.35 0.30
C VAL A 97 -18.08 -8.40 1.41
N PHE A 98 -16.94 -8.99 1.73
CA PHE A 98 -16.86 -10.02 2.77
C PHE A 98 -17.02 -9.43 4.17
N TRP A 99 -16.49 -8.24 4.46
CA TRP A 99 -16.73 -7.56 5.73
C TRP A 99 -18.20 -7.20 5.96
N ARG A 100 -18.89 -6.69 4.93
CA ARG A 100 -20.35 -6.46 5.03
C ARG A 100 -21.12 -7.74 5.26
N ARG A 101 -20.73 -8.84 4.62
CA ARG A 101 -21.35 -10.17 4.88
C ARG A 101 -21.07 -10.64 6.31
N SER A 102 -19.86 -10.46 6.83
CA SER A 102 -19.55 -10.75 8.24
C SER A 102 -20.45 -9.95 9.18
N LEU A 103 -20.63 -8.65 8.93
CA LEU A 103 -21.50 -7.78 9.73
C LEU A 103 -23.00 -8.07 9.57
N ALA A 104 -23.41 -8.72 8.48
CA ALA A 104 -24.77 -9.22 8.33
C ALA A 104 -25.02 -10.49 9.17
N VAL A 105 -23.95 -11.25 9.48
CA VAL A 105 -24.02 -12.42 10.38
C VAL A 105 -23.91 -11.99 11.84
N ASP A 106 -22.93 -11.14 12.15
CA ASP A 106 -22.74 -10.55 13.47
C ASP A 106 -22.54 -9.03 13.37
N PRO A 107 -23.60 -8.23 13.63
CA PRO A 107 -23.54 -6.78 13.58
C PRO A 107 -22.67 -6.12 14.65
N THR A 108 -22.14 -6.88 15.62
CA THR A 108 -21.33 -6.40 16.75
C THR A 108 -19.85 -6.77 16.65
N GLU A 109 -19.46 -7.50 15.60
CA GLU A 109 -18.08 -7.93 15.37
C GLU A 109 -17.17 -6.73 15.04
N ASP A 110 -16.41 -6.29 16.04
CA ASP A 110 -15.57 -5.09 16.00
C ASP A 110 -14.47 -5.17 14.93
N ARG A 111 -13.89 -6.36 14.73
CA ARG A 111 -12.87 -6.59 13.70
C ARG A 111 -13.44 -6.45 12.30
N ALA A 112 -14.69 -6.87 12.09
CA ALA A 112 -15.35 -6.72 10.79
C ALA A 112 -15.71 -5.26 10.52
N MET A 113 -16.13 -4.49 11.54
CA MET A 113 -16.30 -3.03 11.41
C MET A 113 -14.98 -2.35 11.08
N ASN A 114 -13.91 -2.68 11.80
CA ASN A 114 -12.58 -2.12 11.56
C ASN A 114 -12.08 -2.47 10.16
N GLY A 115 -12.21 -3.73 9.74
CA GLY A 115 -11.85 -4.17 8.39
C GLY A 115 -12.61 -3.43 7.30
N LEU A 116 -13.92 -3.22 7.49
CA LEU A 116 -14.75 -2.46 6.56
C LEU A 116 -14.39 -0.97 6.54
N GLY A 117 -14.16 -0.36 7.71
CA GLY A 117 -13.73 1.03 7.83
C GLY A 117 -12.41 1.29 7.13
N VAL A 118 -11.42 0.41 7.31
CA VAL A 118 -10.11 0.51 6.61
C VAL A 118 -10.27 0.27 5.10
N ALA A 119 -11.12 -0.67 4.68
CA ALA A 119 -11.42 -0.87 3.26
C ALA A 119 -12.02 0.40 2.63
N TYR A 120 -13.00 1.02 3.30
CA TYR A 120 -13.61 2.27 2.85
C TYR A 120 -12.60 3.43 2.76
N TYR A 121 -11.73 3.56 3.76
CA TYR A 121 -10.65 4.56 3.72
C TYR A 121 -9.75 4.38 2.48
N ASN A 122 -9.35 3.15 2.16
CA ASN A 122 -8.51 2.88 0.98
C ASN A 122 -9.24 3.03 -0.36
N MET A 123 -10.57 3.13 -0.34
CA MET A 123 -11.41 3.46 -1.50
C MET A 123 -11.78 4.95 -1.54
N ASP A 124 -11.15 5.79 -0.71
CA ASP A 124 -11.45 7.22 -0.53
C ASP A 124 -12.91 7.51 -0.10
N GLN A 125 -13.59 6.51 0.45
CA GLN A 125 -14.94 6.58 1.01
C GLN A 125 -14.89 6.97 2.49
N TYR A 126 -14.44 8.19 2.77
CA TYR A 126 -14.09 8.61 4.13
C TYR A 126 -15.30 8.72 5.07
N SER A 127 -16.48 9.08 4.55
CA SER A 127 -17.71 9.17 5.36
C SER A 127 -18.18 7.79 5.81
N GLU A 128 -18.22 6.83 4.89
CA GLU A 128 -18.57 5.44 5.20
C GLU A 128 -17.53 4.77 6.09
N SER A 129 -16.26 5.16 5.96
CA SER A 129 -15.18 4.75 6.85
C SER A 129 -15.43 5.22 8.28
N ALA A 130 -15.75 6.51 8.46
CA ALA A 130 -16.05 7.09 9.76
C ALA A 130 -17.27 6.42 10.41
N GLU A 131 -18.34 6.17 9.66
CA GLU A 131 -19.54 5.47 10.16
C GLU A 131 -19.18 4.11 10.79
N GLN A 132 -18.26 3.34 10.18
CA GLN A 132 -17.87 2.05 10.75
C GLN A 132 -17.07 2.19 12.04
N PHE A 133 -16.21 3.20 12.16
CA PHE A 133 -15.47 3.45 13.40
C PHE A 133 -16.35 4.06 14.50
N GLU A 134 -17.33 4.89 14.15
CA GLU A 134 -18.35 5.41 15.07
C GLU A 134 -19.14 4.26 15.71
N ARG A 135 -19.56 3.28 14.90
CA ARG A 135 -20.23 2.07 15.41
C ARG A 135 -19.37 1.28 16.41
N ILE A 136 -18.05 1.26 16.24
CA ILE A 136 -17.14 0.63 17.22
C ILE A 136 -17.14 1.42 18.53
N VAL A 137 -17.10 2.75 18.46
CA VAL A 137 -17.15 3.63 19.64
C VAL A 137 -18.50 3.53 20.36
N ASP A 138 -19.60 3.38 19.63
CA ASP A 138 -20.94 3.17 20.21
C ASP A 138 -21.03 1.88 21.02
N ILE A 139 -20.35 0.83 20.58
CA ILE A 139 -20.30 -0.48 21.28
C ILE A 139 -19.27 -0.46 22.41
N ASN A 140 -18.09 0.10 22.14
CA ASN A 140 -16.97 0.19 23.07
C ASN A 140 -16.41 1.63 23.07
N PRO A 141 -16.92 2.48 23.98
CA PRO A 141 -16.49 3.88 24.09
C PRO A 141 -15.01 4.08 24.47
N ASP A 142 -14.32 3.03 24.90
CA ASP A 142 -12.90 3.07 25.27
C ASP A 142 -12.01 2.40 24.21
N ASN A 143 -12.54 2.15 23.00
CA ASN A 143 -11.72 1.68 21.89
C ASN A 143 -10.83 2.81 21.33
N TYR A 144 -9.64 2.96 21.92
CA TYR A 144 -8.70 4.01 21.54
C TYR A 144 -8.25 3.94 20.07
N ARG A 145 -8.30 2.76 19.41
CA ARG A 145 -7.94 2.63 18.00
C ARG A 145 -9.01 3.22 17.09
N ALA A 146 -10.29 3.00 17.41
CA ALA A 146 -11.41 3.61 16.70
C ALA A 146 -11.39 5.14 16.87
N HIS A 147 -11.16 5.63 18.09
CA HIS A 147 -10.95 7.06 18.34
C HIS A 147 -9.78 7.62 17.51
N PHE A 148 -8.63 6.96 17.46
CA PHE A 148 -7.52 7.42 16.63
C PHE A 148 -7.90 7.53 15.14
N ASN A 149 -8.55 6.51 14.58
CA ASN A 149 -8.97 6.51 13.18
C ASN A 149 -10.01 7.61 12.89
N LEU A 150 -10.98 7.83 13.79
CA LEU A 150 -11.94 8.94 13.67
C LEU A 150 -11.25 10.30 13.77
N GLY A 151 -10.24 10.43 14.63
CA GLY A 151 -9.42 11.63 14.74
C GLY A 151 -8.76 11.99 13.40
N MET A 152 -8.12 10.99 12.77
CA MET A 152 -7.47 11.13 11.48
C MET A 152 -8.47 11.46 10.36
N LEU A 153 -9.60 10.72 10.28
CA LEU A 153 -10.64 10.94 9.27
C LEU A 153 -11.22 12.35 9.36
N ASN A 154 -11.61 12.78 10.56
CA ASN A 154 -12.23 14.08 10.76
C ASN A 154 -11.27 15.24 10.49
N LYS A 155 -10.02 15.12 10.93
CA LYS A 155 -9.03 16.19 10.75
C LYS A 155 -8.58 16.36 9.30
N TYR A 156 -8.41 15.27 8.56
CA TYR A 156 -7.76 15.30 7.25
C TYR A 156 -8.70 15.14 6.05
N TYR A 157 -9.87 14.53 6.23
CA TYR A 157 -10.69 14.08 5.12
C TYR A 157 -12.14 14.55 5.17
N LEU A 158 -12.69 14.81 6.35
CA LEU A 158 -14.09 15.24 6.53
C LEU A 158 -14.24 16.74 6.85
N ASP A 159 -13.15 17.51 6.79
CA ASP A 159 -13.13 18.96 7.09
C ASP A 159 -13.71 19.33 8.48
N ASN A 160 -13.56 18.42 9.45
CA ASN A 160 -14.07 18.57 10.81
C ASN A 160 -12.94 18.50 11.85
N PRO A 161 -11.95 19.41 11.82
CA PRO A 161 -10.78 19.33 12.70
C PRO A 161 -11.10 19.42 14.20
N GLU A 162 -12.22 20.06 14.58
CA GLU A 162 -12.69 20.07 15.97
C GLU A 162 -13.13 18.68 16.45
N GLN A 163 -13.89 17.95 15.62
CA GLN A 163 -14.25 16.56 15.92
C GLN A 163 -13.01 15.66 15.91
N GLY A 164 -12.06 15.91 15.00
CA GLY A 164 -10.78 15.23 14.99
C GLY A 164 -10.02 15.38 16.32
N ARG A 165 -9.92 16.61 16.82
CA ARG A 165 -9.33 16.94 18.13
C ARG A 165 -10.05 16.20 19.27
N PHE A 166 -11.38 16.21 19.30
CA PHE A 166 -12.16 15.50 20.31
C PHE A 166 -11.79 14.01 20.38
N HIS A 167 -11.71 13.31 19.25
CA HIS A 167 -11.36 11.89 19.27
C HIS A 167 -9.90 11.65 19.68
N PHE A 168 -8.96 12.53 19.30
CA PHE A 168 -7.58 12.45 19.78
C PHE A 168 -7.45 12.66 21.29
N GLU A 169 -8.20 13.59 21.87
CA GLU A 169 -8.25 13.81 23.33
C GLU A 169 -8.77 12.56 24.04
N ARG A 170 -9.82 11.91 23.50
CA ARG A 170 -10.31 10.62 24.01
C ARG A 170 -9.23 9.53 24.04
N VAL A 171 -8.35 9.47 23.04
CA VAL A 171 -7.22 8.50 23.06
C VAL A 171 -6.32 8.74 24.27
N LEU A 172 -5.99 9.99 24.57
CA LEU A 172 -5.14 10.33 25.73
C LEU A 172 -5.85 10.08 27.07
N GLU A 173 -7.17 10.33 27.14
CA GLU A 173 -7.98 10.02 28.33
C GLU A 173 -8.06 8.52 28.61
N ILE A 174 -8.24 7.70 27.58
CA ILE A 174 -8.28 6.23 27.70
C ILE A 174 -6.91 5.70 28.17
N GLY A 175 -5.81 6.33 27.75
CA GLY A 175 -4.47 6.03 28.21
C GLY A 175 -3.94 4.66 27.73
N PRO A 176 -3.81 4.41 26.41
CA PRO A 176 -3.22 3.17 25.92
C PRO A 176 -1.75 3.05 26.33
N GLN A 177 -1.27 1.81 26.53
CA GLN A 177 0.15 1.53 26.82
C GLN A 177 1.07 1.73 25.60
N ASP A 178 0.49 2.02 24.44
CA ASP A 178 1.22 2.24 23.19
C ASP A 178 1.81 3.66 23.18
N GLU A 179 3.05 3.80 23.68
CA GLU A 179 3.75 5.08 23.78
C GLU A 179 3.90 5.77 22.41
N VAL A 180 4.12 5.00 21.33
CA VAL A 180 4.26 5.52 19.97
C VAL A 180 2.95 6.15 19.51
N LEU A 181 1.82 5.51 19.81
CA LEU A 181 0.51 6.08 19.53
C LEU A 181 0.26 7.37 20.35
N VAL A 182 0.62 7.37 21.63
CA VAL A 182 0.44 8.55 22.50
C VAL A 182 1.25 9.74 22.00
N GLU A 183 2.52 9.51 21.61
CA GLU A 183 3.37 10.53 20.98
C GLU A 183 2.72 11.04 19.70
N ARG A 184 2.29 10.12 18.81
CA ARG A 184 1.64 10.48 17.56
C ARG A 184 0.38 11.33 17.76
N VAL A 185 -0.48 10.96 18.70
CA VAL A 185 -1.70 11.72 19.02
C VAL A 185 -1.37 13.11 19.56
N THR A 186 -0.32 13.21 20.38
CA THR A 186 0.15 14.51 20.92
C THR A 186 0.65 15.42 19.79
N GLU A 187 1.40 14.87 18.84
CA GLU A 187 1.82 15.61 17.63
C GLU A 187 0.62 16.07 16.80
N GLU A 188 -0.37 15.20 16.61
CA GLU A 188 -1.59 15.52 15.86
C GLU A 188 -2.41 16.62 16.54
N LEU A 189 -2.46 16.67 17.87
CA LEU A 189 -3.15 17.73 18.62
C LEU A 189 -2.46 19.10 18.54
N ALA A 190 -1.12 19.10 18.44
CA ALA A 190 -0.29 20.29 18.33
C ALA A 190 -0.22 20.84 16.90
N SER A 191 -0.36 19.96 15.90
CA SER A 191 -0.27 20.33 14.49
C SER A 191 -1.55 21.04 14.02
N PRO A 192 -1.46 22.15 13.26
CA PRO A 192 -2.63 22.79 12.68
C PRO A 192 -3.35 21.83 11.72
N ALA A 193 -4.65 22.06 11.51
CA ALA A 193 -5.37 21.37 10.46
C ALA A 193 -4.66 21.60 9.11
N PRO A 194 -4.61 20.60 8.22
CA PRO A 194 -4.07 20.80 6.88
C PRO A 194 -4.79 22.02 6.26
N GLY A 195 -4.01 23.00 5.79
CA GLY A 195 -4.58 24.25 5.27
C GLY A 195 -5.58 23.95 4.17
N GLY A 196 -6.84 24.38 4.36
CA GLY A 196 -7.93 24.28 3.38
C GLY A 196 -7.59 25.08 2.13
N GLY A 197 -6.81 24.48 1.25
CA GLY A 197 -6.49 25.00 -0.08
C GLY A 197 -7.11 24.08 -1.10
N VAL A 198 -8.36 24.35 -1.47
CA VAL A 198 -8.84 23.97 -2.79
C VAL A 198 -7.99 24.77 -3.78
N PRO A 199 -7.25 24.15 -4.72
CA PRO A 199 -6.70 24.92 -5.83
C PRO A 199 -7.88 25.45 -6.65
N GLU A 200 -7.95 26.77 -6.81
CA GLU A 200 -8.87 27.47 -7.71
C GLU A 200 -8.88 26.89 -9.13
#